data_AF-A0A2N1PAN2-F1
#
_entry.id   AF-A0A2N1PAN2-F1
#
_cell.length_a   1.000
_cell.length_b   1.000
_cell.length_c   1.000
_cell.angle_alpha   90.00
_cell.angle_beta   90.00
_cell.angle_gamma   90.00
#
_symmetry.space_group_name_H-M   'P 1'
#
loop_
_entity.id
_entity.type
_entity.pdbx_description
1 polymer ?
#
loop_
_entity_poly.entity_id
_entity_poly.type
_entity_poly.pdbx_seq_one_letter_code
_entity_poly.pdbx_strand_id
1 'polypeptide(L)'
;MFGLLFFATGAVGEVYNNSMLKCTFDLPAGWSAQQATPDILIINTDAGDSVEVTVSRFELDTENPIKSDGDLAEAITGLYHDIGIKSANRDSIAYAVNGGSASFEAEYNHIPARSEALIHSGLKGIIGRLASGEQVLYLIVVMAPPEIFDAIRPQINVLTNSFRIDETLAEEFYPRRNFSPYMMILLILALSALFYSRNRRVQKSRNPLGRDSGSLWRCSLCGRANHIDNEACSRCGTVRVAADIIRKS
;
A
#
# COMPACT_ATOMS: atom_id res chain seq x y z
N MET A 1 -23.78 -55.46 -25.53
CA MET A 1 -23.98 -54.10 -24.98
C MET A 1 -22.59 -53.59 -24.56
N PHE A 2 -21.86 -53.00 -25.51
CA PHE A 2 -20.51 -52.47 -25.28
C PHE A 2 -20.65 -51.00 -24.87
N GLY A 3 -20.30 -50.69 -23.63
CA GLY A 3 -20.22 -49.31 -23.15
C GLY A 3 -19.00 -48.64 -23.77
N LEU A 4 -19.23 -47.69 -24.67
CA LEU A 4 -18.23 -46.77 -25.16
C LEU A 4 -17.92 -45.75 -24.05
N LEU A 5 -16.78 -45.93 -23.40
CA LEU A 5 -16.14 -44.92 -22.56
C LEU A 5 -15.53 -43.86 -23.49
N PHE A 6 -16.19 -42.70 -23.60
CA PHE A 6 -15.56 -41.52 -24.16
C PHE A 6 -14.60 -40.94 -23.14
N PHE A 7 -13.30 -41.12 -23.37
CA PHE A 7 -12.29 -40.28 -22.72
C PHE A 7 -12.25 -38.96 -23.50
N ALA A 8 -12.83 -37.91 -22.93
CA ALA A 8 -12.60 -36.56 -23.41
C ALA A 8 -11.15 -36.21 -23.10
N THR A 9 -10.27 -36.33 -24.11
CA THR A 9 -8.96 -35.70 -24.07
C THR A 9 -9.22 -34.19 -24.07
N GLY A 10 -9.16 -33.56 -22.89
CA GLY A 10 -9.31 -32.13 -22.75
C GLY A 10 -8.29 -31.44 -23.65
N ALA A 11 -8.78 -30.68 -24.63
CA ALA A 11 -7.94 -29.79 -25.40
C ALA A 11 -7.30 -28.83 -24.39
N VAL A 12 -5.99 -28.97 -24.19
CA VAL A 12 -5.21 -28.06 -23.34
C VAL A 12 -5.28 -26.70 -24.02
N GLY A 13 -5.73 -25.67 -23.28
CA GLY A 13 -5.77 -24.30 -23.79
C GLY A 13 -4.38 -23.85 -24.24
N GLU A 14 -4.34 -22.93 -25.21
CA GLU A 14 -3.09 -22.33 -25.66
C GLU A 14 -2.71 -21.19 -24.71
N VAL A 15 -1.45 -21.14 -24.28
CA VAL A 15 -0.94 -20.03 -23.47
C VAL A 15 -0.83 -18.80 -24.36
N TYR A 16 -1.65 -17.78 -24.09
CA TYR A 16 -1.63 -16.51 -24.78
C TYR A 16 -0.80 -15.49 -23.99
N ASN A 17 0.29 -15.00 -24.58
CA ASN A 17 1.11 -13.94 -24.02
C ASN A 17 0.84 -12.62 -24.76
N ASN A 18 0.48 -11.58 -24.01
CA ASN A 18 0.28 -10.24 -24.53
C ASN A 18 1.39 -9.30 -24.03
N SER A 19 2.37 -9.04 -24.89
CA SER A 19 3.50 -8.18 -24.55
C SER A 19 3.16 -6.69 -24.43
N MET A 20 2.03 -6.23 -24.98
CA MET A 20 1.55 -4.85 -24.83
C MET A 20 0.89 -4.65 -23.47
N LEU A 21 -0.03 -5.54 -23.12
CA LEU A 21 -0.71 -5.53 -21.82
C LEU A 21 0.14 -6.08 -20.67
N LYS A 22 1.30 -6.69 -20.95
CA LYS A 22 2.17 -7.30 -19.93
C LYS A 22 1.46 -8.37 -19.10
N CYS A 23 0.69 -9.24 -19.77
CA CYS A 23 -0.02 -10.33 -19.12
C CYS A 23 0.02 -11.61 -19.95
N THR A 24 -0.10 -12.74 -19.24
CA THR A 24 -0.23 -14.08 -19.81
C THR A 24 -1.45 -14.77 -19.23
N PHE A 25 -2.19 -15.54 -20.04
CA PHE A 25 -3.30 -16.38 -19.58
C PHE A 25 -3.53 -17.54 -20.56
N ASP A 26 -4.26 -18.57 -20.13
CA ASP A 26 -4.63 -19.71 -20.95
C ASP A 26 -5.91 -19.40 -21.72
N LEU A 27 -5.84 -19.46 -23.04
CA LEU A 27 -6.98 -19.23 -23.92
C LEU A 27 -7.73 -20.55 -24.15
N PRO A 28 -9.05 -20.63 -23.84
CA PRO A 28 -9.84 -21.82 -24.10
C PRO A 28 -9.83 -22.22 -25.58
N ALA A 29 -9.94 -23.53 -25.86
CA ALA A 29 -9.98 -24.03 -27.22
C ALA A 29 -11.14 -23.40 -28.02
N GLY A 30 -10.84 -22.94 -29.24
CA GLY A 30 -11.80 -22.27 -30.12
C GLY A 30 -11.96 -20.76 -29.87
N TRP A 31 -11.38 -20.23 -28.79
CA TRP A 31 -11.36 -18.78 -28.55
C TRP A 31 -10.18 -18.14 -29.28
N SER A 32 -10.33 -16.87 -29.63
CA SER A 32 -9.26 -16.06 -30.25
C SER A 32 -9.19 -14.70 -29.60
N ALA A 33 -7.99 -14.13 -29.53
CA ALA A 33 -7.77 -12.82 -28.91
C ALA A 33 -7.31 -11.81 -29.97
N GLN A 34 -7.92 -10.63 -29.97
CA GLN A 34 -7.64 -9.53 -30.89
C GLN A 34 -7.39 -8.24 -30.11
N GLN A 35 -6.23 -7.61 -30.34
CA GLN A 35 -5.92 -6.32 -29.72
C GLN A 35 -6.81 -5.23 -30.33
N ALA A 36 -7.57 -4.53 -29.49
CA ALA A 36 -8.41 -3.41 -29.92
C ALA A 36 -7.68 -2.07 -29.77
N THR A 37 -7.05 -1.85 -28.61
CA THR A 37 -6.22 -0.67 -28.29
C THR A 37 -5.00 -1.14 -27.49
N PRO A 38 -3.97 -0.32 -27.22
CA PRO A 38 -2.82 -0.75 -26.40
C PRO A 38 -3.21 -1.31 -25.03
N ASP A 39 -4.33 -0.84 -24.48
CA ASP A 39 -4.79 -1.17 -23.12
C ASP A 39 -6.01 -2.10 -23.10
N ILE A 40 -6.56 -2.47 -24.26
CA ILE A 40 -7.77 -3.31 -24.36
C ILE A 40 -7.57 -4.44 -25.36
N LEU A 41 -7.84 -5.65 -24.90
CA LEU A 41 -7.90 -6.88 -25.67
C LEU A 41 -9.35 -7.39 -25.71
N ILE A 42 -9.84 -7.70 -26.90
CA ILE A 42 -11.15 -8.34 -27.11
C ILE A 42 -10.90 -9.83 -27.38
N ILE A 43 -11.67 -10.69 -26.72
CA ILE A 43 -11.60 -12.14 -26.89
C ILE A 43 -12.89 -12.60 -27.54
N ASN A 44 -12.75 -13.11 -28.76
CA ASN A 44 -13.85 -13.67 -29.53
C ASN A 44 -14.01 -15.14 -29.16
N THR A 45 -15.25 -15.54 -28.89
CA THR A 45 -15.58 -16.92 -28.52
C THR A 45 -16.26 -17.65 -29.69
N ASP A 46 -16.24 -18.98 -29.66
CA ASP A 46 -16.96 -19.83 -30.61
C ASP A 46 -18.48 -19.88 -30.35
N ALA A 47 -18.94 -19.36 -29.20
CA ALA A 47 -20.35 -19.24 -28.85
C ALA A 47 -21.09 -18.12 -29.61
N GLY A 48 -20.39 -17.40 -30.50
CA GLY A 48 -20.96 -16.38 -31.38
C GLY A 48 -20.92 -14.96 -30.82
N ASP A 49 -21.48 -14.03 -31.59
CA ASP A 49 -21.44 -12.57 -31.34
C ASP A 49 -22.19 -12.11 -30.08
N SER A 50 -22.89 -13.02 -29.40
CA SER A 50 -23.60 -12.74 -28.15
C SER A 50 -22.72 -12.72 -26.91
N VAL A 51 -21.44 -13.09 -27.03
CA VAL A 51 -20.49 -13.12 -25.92
C VAL A 51 -19.41 -12.08 -26.16
N GLU A 52 -19.30 -11.14 -25.23
CA GLU A 52 -18.24 -10.15 -25.22
C GLU A 52 -17.31 -10.45 -24.04
N VAL A 53 -16.04 -10.73 -24.34
CA VAL A 53 -14.99 -10.88 -23.33
C VAL A 53 -13.93 -9.82 -23.58
N THR A 54 -13.65 -9.00 -22.57
CA THR A 54 -12.62 -7.96 -22.65
C THR A 54 -11.62 -8.12 -21.52
N VAL A 55 -10.35 -7.84 -21.83
CA VAL A 55 -9.27 -7.70 -20.85
C VAL A 55 -8.70 -6.30 -21.00
N SER A 56 -8.82 -5.50 -19.96
CA SER A 56 -8.37 -4.11 -19.95
C SER A 56 -7.30 -3.88 -18.88
N ARG A 57 -6.29 -3.06 -19.18
CA ARG A 57 -5.25 -2.62 -18.24
C ARG A 57 -5.43 -1.13 -17.92
N PHE A 58 -5.31 -0.79 -16.65
CA PHE A 58 -5.37 0.58 -16.15
C PHE A 58 -4.19 0.84 -15.23
N GLU A 59 -3.52 1.98 -15.41
CA GLU A 59 -2.52 2.47 -14.47
C GLU A 59 -3.23 3.30 -13.39
N LEU A 60 -2.96 2.99 -12.13
CA LEU A 60 -3.54 3.73 -11.02
C LEU A 60 -2.71 4.98 -10.71
N ASP A 61 -3.41 6.04 -10.32
CA ASP A 61 -2.79 7.32 -9.99
C ASP A 61 -1.81 7.19 -8.82
N THR A 62 -0.57 7.62 -9.06
CA THR A 62 0.51 7.61 -8.07
C THR A 62 0.28 8.57 -6.90
N GLU A 63 -0.60 9.57 -7.04
CA GLU A 63 -0.95 10.48 -5.95
C GLU A 63 -1.90 9.82 -4.94
N ASN A 64 -2.70 8.86 -5.40
CA ASN A 64 -3.74 8.19 -4.62
C ASN A 64 -3.57 6.65 -4.59
N PRO A 65 -2.41 6.12 -4.17
CA PRO A 65 -2.20 4.68 -4.22
C PRO A 65 -2.95 4.00 -3.07
N ILE A 66 -3.31 2.73 -3.29
CA ILE A 66 -3.92 1.85 -2.31
C ILE A 66 -2.86 1.49 -1.26
N LYS A 67 -2.97 2.05 -0.05
CA LYS A 67 -1.97 1.90 1.02
C LYS A 67 -2.41 0.94 2.11
N SER A 68 -3.69 0.60 2.15
CA SER A 68 -4.30 -0.22 3.18
C SER A 68 -5.45 -1.06 2.65
N ASP A 69 -5.84 -2.04 3.45
CA ASP A 69 -7.02 -2.89 3.25
C ASP A 69 -8.31 -2.07 3.11
N GLY A 70 -8.40 -0.98 3.87
CA GLY A 70 -9.52 -0.05 3.78
C GLY A 70 -9.57 0.67 2.43
N ASP A 71 -8.43 1.16 1.94
CA ASP A 71 -8.33 1.83 0.64
C ASP A 71 -8.66 0.85 -0.50
N LEU A 72 -8.24 -0.42 -0.38
CA LEU A 72 -8.52 -1.46 -1.35
C LEU A 72 -10.04 -1.73 -1.42
N ALA A 73 -10.68 -1.96 -0.28
CA ALA A 73 -12.12 -2.18 -0.22
C ALA A 73 -12.91 -0.98 -0.76
N GLU A 74 -12.48 0.25 -0.45
CA GLU A 74 -13.09 1.48 -0.96
C GLU A 74 -12.92 1.62 -2.48
N ALA A 75 -11.72 1.34 -3.02
CA ALA A 75 -11.47 1.35 -4.45
C ALA A 75 -12.33 0.34 -5.21
N ILE A 76 -12.45 -0.91 -4.70
CA ILE A 76 -13.31 -1.93 -5.31
C ILE A 76 -14.79 -1.53 -5.21
N THR A 77 -15.22 -0.97 -4.07
CA THR A 77 -16.60 -0.48 -3.91
C THR A 77 -16.91 0.63 -4.91
N GLY A 78 -16.00 1.59 -5.08
CA GLY A 78 -16.13 2.67 -6.06
C GLY A 78 -16.25 2.15 -7.48
N LEU A 79 -15.36 1.22 -7.86
CA LEU A 79 -15.42 0.56 -9.16
C LEU A 79 -16.77 -0.14 -9.38
N TYR A 80 -17.25 -0.91 -8.40
CA TYR A 80 -18.54 -1.61 -8.46
C TYR A 80 -19.70 -0.64 -8.62
N HIS A 81 -19.68 0.49 -7.93
CA HIS A 81 -20.69 1.53 -8.08
C HIS A 81 -20.67 2.13 -9.50
N ASP A 82 -19.49 2.42 -10.04
CA ASP A 82 -19.34 3.04 -11.36
C ASP A 82 -19.80 2.14 -12.52
N ILE A 83 -19.64 0.83 -12.37
CA ILE A 83 -20.17 -0.16 -13.33
C ILE A 83 -21.63 -0.56 -13.05
N GLY A 84 -22.27 0.02 -12.02
CA GLY A 84 -23.69 -0.16 -11.74
C GLY A 84 -24.05 -1.33 -10.81
N ILE A 85 -23.08 -1.96 -10.13
CA ILE A 85 -23.31 -2.98 -9.10
C ILE A 85 -23.69 -2.29 -7.78
N LYS A 86 -24.97 -1.93 -7.64
CA LYS A 86 -25.47 -1.14 -6.50
C LYS A 86 -25.50 -1.89 -5.16
N SER A 87 -25.44 -3.21 -5.17
CA SER A 87 -25.53 -4.04 -3.95
C SER A 87 -24.20 -4.21 -3.22
N ALA A 88 -23.11 -3.68 -3.77
CA ALA A 88 -21.80 -3.76 -3.16
C ALA A 88 -21.69 -2.82 -1.96
N ASN A 89 -21.76 -3.38 -0.75
CA ASN A 89 -21.31 -2.69 0.45
C ASN A 89 -19.85 -3.09 0.75
N ARG A 90 -19.09 -2.19 1.34
CA ARG A 90 -17.69 -2.40 1.77
C ARG A 90 -17.50 -3.72 2.53
N ASP A 91 -18.44 -4.07 3.40
CA ASP A 91 -18.37 -5.27 4.24
C ASP A 91 -18.69 -6.59 3.50
N SER A 92 -19.18 -6.50 2.26
CA SER A 92 -19.59 -7.65 1.45
C SER A 92 -18.63 -8.01 0.32
N ILE A 93 -17.62 -7.17 0.07
CA ILE A 93 -16.69 -7.39 -1.04
C ILE A 93 -15.67 -8.45 -0.64
N ALA A 94 -15.72 -9.59 -1.33
CA ALA A 94 -14.70 -10.61 -1.21
C ALA A 94 -13.51 -10.28 -2.13
N TYR A 95 -12.33 -10.19 -1.54
CA TYR A 95 -11.07 -10.11 -2.27
C TYR A 95 -10.00 -10.94 -1.58
N ALA A 96 -8.99 -11.36 -2.33
CA ALA A 96 -7.86 -12.13 -1.84
C ALA A 96 -6.56 -11.38 -2.17
N VAL A 97 -5.72 -11.16 -1.17
CA VAL A 97 -4.39 -10.57 -1.34
C VAL A 97 -3.35 -11.68 -1.33
N ASN A 98 -2.57 -11.78 -2.40
CA ASN A 98 -1.51 -12.78 -2.58
C ASN A 98 -0.22 -12.07 -3.02
N GLY A 99 0.72 -11.91 -2.07
CA GLY A 99 1.99 -11.24 -2.33
C GLY A 99 1.80 -9.78 -2.75
N GLY A 100 2.33 -9.42 -3.92
CA GLY A 100 2.19 -8.12 -4.56
C GLY A 100 0.91 -7.90 -5.36
N SER A 101 -0.10 -8.76 -5.22
CA SER A 101 -1.36 -8.64 -5.96
C SER A 101 -2.60 -8.84 -5.09
N ALA A 102 -3.72 -8.28 -5.52
CA ALA A 102 -5.05 -8.51 -4.95
C ALA A 102 -6.03 -8.85 -6.07
N SER A 103 -6.88 -9.86 -5.87
CA SER A 103 -7.93 -10.24 -6.84
C SER A 103 -9.32 -10.18 -6.22
N PHE A 104 -10.30 -9.76 -7.00
CA PHE A 104 -11.71 -9.70 -6.62
C PHE A 104 -12.59 -10.15 -7.78
N GLU A 105 -13.76 -10.66 -7.46
CA GLU A 105 -14.69 -11.22 -8.46
C GLU A 105 -16.12 -10.78 -8.13
N ALA A 106 -16.91 -10.51 -9.17
CA ALA A 106 -18.33 -10.25 -9.05
C ALA A 106 -19.10 -10.81 -10.24
N GLU A 107 -20.29 -11.31 -9.97
CA GLU A 107 -21.27 -11.68 -10.98
C GLU A 107 -22.55 -10.90 -10.73
N TYR A 108 -23.16 -10.38 -11.79
CA TYR A 108 -24.38 -9.60 -11.71
C TYR A 108 -25.17 -9.67 -13.00
N ASN A 109 -26.49 -9.49 -12.88
CA ASN A 109 -27.39 -9.38 -14.02
C ASN A 109 -27.80 -7.92 -14.20
N HIS A 110 -27.84 -7.45 -15.44
CA HIS A 110 -28.31 -6.12 -15.76
C HIS A 110 -28.96 -6.07 -17.15
N ILE A 111 -29.71 -5.00 -17.42
CA ILE A 111 -30.32 -4.73 -18.72
C ILE A 111 -29.57 -3.53 -19.32
N PRO A 112 -28.78 -3.70 -20.39
CA PRO A 112 -28.03 -2.60 -21.00
C PRO A 112 -28.97 -1.52 -21.54
N ALA A 113 -28.56 -0.25 -21.53
CA ALA A 113 -29.43 0.84 -22.03
C ALA A 113 -29.85 0.70 -23.51
N ARG A 114 -29.10 -0.09 -24.30
CA ARG A 114 -29.33 -0.30 -25.74
C ARG A 114 -30.01 -1.64 -26.07
N SER A 115 -30.23 -2.50 -25.08
CA SER A 115 -30.78 -3.84 -25.29
C SER A 115 -31.88 -4.11 -24.28
N GLU A 116 -32.98 -4.72 -24.72
CA GLU A 116 -34.03 -5.19 -23.80
C GLU A 116 -33.69 -6.56 -23.19
N ALA A 117 -32.62 -7.20 -23.64
CA ALA A 117 -32.21 -8.51 -23.15
C ALA A 117 -31.50 -8.41 -21.79
N LEU A 118 -31.84 -9.30 -20.87
CA LEU A 118 -31.09 -9.51 -19.65
C LEU A 118 -29.70 -10.06 -20.00
N ILE A 119 -28.66 -9.41 -19.51
CA ILE A 119 -27.27 -9.83 -19.65
C ILE A 119 -26.73 -10.26 -18.29
N HIS A 120 -26.08 -11.42 -18.27
CA HIS A 120 -25.28 -11.87 -17.15
C HIS A 120 -23.84 -11.42 -17.39
N SER A 121 -23.29 -10.68 -16.43
CA SER A 121 -21.91 -10.21 -16.46
C SER A 121 -21.09 -10.84 -15.35
N GLY A 122 -19.92 -11.34 -15.73
CA GLY A 122 -18.85 -11.74 -14.82
C GLY A 122 -17.72 -10.73 -14.88
N LEU A 123 -17.17 -10.38 -13.72
CA LEU A 123 -16.07 -9.45 -13.56
C LEU A 123 -15.00 -10.11 -12.70
N LYS A 124 -13.76 -10.12 -13.18
CA LYS A 124 -12.58 -10.38 -12.36
C LYS A 124 -11.63 -9.20 -12.45
N GLY A 125 -11.33 -8.61 -11.29
CA GLY A 125 -10.32 -7.57 -11.17
C GLY A 125 -9.08 -8.09 -10.49
N ILE A 126 -7.91 -7.70 -11.00
CA ILE A 126 -6.61 -8.04 -10.43
C ILE A 126 -5.80 -6.75 -10.34
N ILE A 127 -5.50 -6.33 -9.12
CA ILE A 127 -4.65 -5.17 -8.85
C ILE A 127 -3.26 -5.70 -8.51
N GLY A 128 -2.25 -5.27 -9.25
CA GLY A 128 -0.86 -5.58 -9.01
C GLY A 128 -0.11 -4.34 -8.53
N ARG A 129 0.77 -4.50 -7.55
CA ARG A 129 1.79 -3.50 -7.22
C ARG A 129 3.11 -3.94 -7.82
N LEU A 130 3.63 -3.13 -8.73
CA LEU A 130 4.90 -3.39 -9.40
C LEU A 130 6.07 -3.15 -8.44
N ALA A 131 7.23 -3.72 -8.76
CA ALA A 131 8.47 -3.49 -8.01
C ALA A 131 8.92 -2.02 -8.04
N SER A 132 8.50 -1.25 -9.06
CA SER A 132 8.68 0.22 -9.13
C SER A 132 7.88 0.97 -8.05
N GLY A 133 6.85 0.33 -7.49
CA GLY A 133 5.91 0.91 -6.54
C GLY A 133 4.60 1.40 -7.17
N GLU A 134 4.54 1.45 -8.51
CA GLU A 134 3.31 1.74 -9.26
C GLU A 134 2.27 0.65 -9.06
N GLN A 135 1.00 1.00 -9.24
CA GLN A 135 -0.11 0.06 -9.15
C GLN A 135 -0.86 0.01 -10.47
N VAL A 136 -1.19 -1.21 -10.89
CA VAL A 136 -1.91 -1.49 -12.13
C VAL A 136 -3.15 -2.31 -11.81
N LEU A 137 -4.24 -2.05 -12.52
CA LEU A 137 -5.50 -2.78 -12.45
C LEU A 137 -5.74 -3.47 -13.78
N TYR A 138 -5.95 -4.78 -13.74
CA TYR A 138 -6.48 -5.56 -14.86
C TYR A 138 -7.95 -5.88 -14.60
N LEU A 139 -8.82 -5.62 -15.57
CA LEU A 139 -10.23 -5.98 -15.53
C LEU A 139 -10.53 -6.97 -16.66
N ILE A 140 -11.01 -8.14 -16.27
CA ILE A 140 -11.57 -9.14 -17.19
C ILE A 140 -13.09 -9.06 -17.04
N VAL A 141 -13.77 -8.63 -18.10
CA VAL A 141 -15.23 -8.52 -18.12
C VAL A 141 -15.77 -9.51 -19.15
N VAL A 142 -16.73 -10.32 -18.73
CA VAL A 142 -17.48 -11.24 -19.60
C VAL A 142 -18.94 -10.83 -19.57
N MET A 143 -19.54 -10.61 -20.74
CA MET A 143 -20.95 -10.27 -20.89
C MET A 143 -21.59 -11.28 -21.86
N ALA A 144 -22.65 -11.95 -21.41
CA ALA A 144 -23.41 -12.87 -22.26
C ALA A 144 -24.86 -13.00 -21.78
N PRO A 145 -25.79 -13.48 -22.63
CA PRO A 145 -27.08 -13.96 -22.16
C PRO A 145 -26.91 -15.02 -21.06
N PRO A 146 -27.77 -15.07 -20.02
CA PRO A 146 -27.58 -15.95 -18.87
C PRO A 146 -27.36 -17.44 -19.22
N GLU A 147 -28.13 -17.97 -20.17
CA GLU A 147 -28.02 -19.37 -20.61
C GLU A 147 -26.65 -19.67 -21.23
N ILE A 148 -26.12 -18.72 -22.01
CA ILE A 148 -24.82 -18.86 -22.67
C ILE A 148 -23.71 -18.68 -21.64
N PHE A 149 -23.85 -17.70 -20.74
CA PHE A 149 -22.88 -17.44 -19.67
C PHE A 149 -22.61 -18.69 -18.83
N ASP A 150 -23.67 -19.39 -18.42
CA ASP A 150 -23.54 -20.61 -17.63
C ASP A 150 -22.92 -21.76 -18.44
N ALA A 151 -23.19 -21.83 -19.75
CA ALA A 151 -22.59 -22.83 -20.63
C ALA A 151 -21.07 -22.62 -20.83
N ILE A 152 -20.61 -21.37 -20.89
CA ILE A 152 -19.18 -21.03 -21.10
C ILE A 152 -18.42 -20.79 -19.78
N ARG A 153 -19.09 -20.89 -18.63
CA ARG A 153 -18.49 -20.66 -17.31
C ARG A 153 -17.20 -21.46 -17.04
N PRO A 154 -17.09 -22.75 -17.42
CA PRO A 154 -15.83 -23.48 -17.27
C PRO A 154 -14.67 -22.84 -18.05
N GLN A 155 -14.91 -22.35 -19.27
CA GLN A 155 -13.92 -21.69 -20.12
C GLN A 155 -13.53 -20.32 -19.54
N ILE A 156 -14.51 -19.55 -19.03
CA ILE A 156 -14.25 -18.31 -18.29
C ILE A 156 -13.31 -18.60 -17.11
N ASN A 157 -13.58 -19.66 -16.33
CA ASN A 157 -12.76 -20.04 -15.19
C ASN A 157 -11.33 -20.44 -15.58
N VAL A 158 -11.12 -21.08 -16.72
CA VAL A 158 -9.77 -21.37 -17.23
C VAL A 158 -9.02 -20.08 -17.51
N LEU A 159 -9.65 -19.16 -18.25
CA LEU A 159 -9.05 -17.87 -18.59
C LEU A 159 -8.74 -17.02 -17.34
N THR A 160 -9.70 -16.92 -16.42
CA THR A 160 -9.58 -16.06 -15.24
C THR A 160 -8.64 -16.61 -14.18
N ASN A 161 -8.50 -17.93 -14.04
CA ASN A 161 -7.61 -18.54 -13.04
C ASN A 161 -6.17 -18.73 -13.54
N SER A 162 -5.97 -18.74 -14.85
CA SER A 162 -4.63 -18.81 -15.46
C SER A 162 -3.98 -17.44 -15.63
N PHE A 163 -4.73 -16.34 -15.43
CA PHE A 163 -4.23 -14.98 -15.63
C PHE A 163 -3.05 -14.64 -14.71
N ARG A 164 -2.01 -14.08 -15.32
CA ARG A 164 -0.76 -13.66 -14.66
C ARG A 164 -0.30 -12.32 -15.23
N ILE A 165 0.27 -11.50 -14.34
CA ILE A 165 0.98 -10.28 -14.70
C ILE A 165 2.44 -10.66 -14.99
N ASP A 166 2.94 -10.29 -16.17
CA ASP A 166 4.30 -10.62 -16.61
C ASP A 166 5.35 -9.68 -15.99
N GLU A 167 4.92 -8.55 -15.45
CA GLU A 167 5.77 -7.57 -14.78
C GLU A 167 6.21 -8.07 -13.38
N THR A 168 7.37 -7.61 -12.93
CA THR A 168 7.86 -7.98 -11.59
C THR A 168 7.02 -7.28 -10.53
N LEU A 169 6.26 -8.07 -9.77
CA LEU A 169 5.47 -7.59 -8.64
C LEU A 169 6.36 -7.33 -7.41
N ALA A 170 5.93 -6.40 -6.57
CA ALA A 170 6.49 -6.22 -5.24
C ALA A 170 6.23 -7.47 -4.37
N GLU A 171 7.05 -7.68 -3.34
CA GLU A 171 6.83 -8.79 -2.40
C GLU A 171 5.52 -8.64 -1.61
N GLU A 172 5.14 -7.40 -1.30
CA GLU A 172 3.95 -7.04 -0.54
C GLU A 172 3.09 -6.03 -1.31
N PHE A 173 1.79 -6.31 -1.37
CA PHE A 173 0.81 -5.45 -2.02
C PHE A 173 0.73 -4.06 -1.36
N TYR A 174 0.68 -4.01 -0.04
CA TYR A 174 0.69 -2.74 0.69
C TYR A 174 2.13 -2.23 0.87
N PRO A 175 2.40 -0.92 0.69
CA PRO A 175 3.68 -0.36 1.05
C PRO A 175 3.93 -0.59 2.54
N ARG A 176 5.06 -1.24 2.88
CA ARG A 176 5.54 -1.28 4.26
C ARG A 176 5.54 0.14 4.77
N ARG A 177 4.68 0.39 5.76
CA ARG A 177 4.64 1.68 6.44
C ARG A 177 6.02 1.85 7.04
N ASN A 178 6.86 2.70 6.44
CA ASN A 178 8.20 2.96 6.94
C ASN A 178 8.05 3.29 8.42
N PHE A 179 8.49 2.39 9.30
CA PHE A 179 8.38 2.56 10.75
C PHE A 179 9.38 3.62 11.27
N SER A 180 10.24 4.09 10.38
CA SER A 180 11.25 5.14 10.59
C SER A 180 10.75 6.41 11.31
N PRO A 181 9.62 7.05 10.95
CA PRO A 181 9.22 8.29 11.62
C PRO A 181 8.81 8.04 13.07
N TYR A 182 8.16 6.92 13.39
CA TYR A 182 7.82 6.57 14.77
C TYR A 182 9.06 6.21 15.59
N MET A 183 10.02 5.50 14.99
CA MET A 183 11.31 5.26 15.63
C MET A 183 12.09 6.54 15.88
N MET A 184 12.07 7.49 14.94
CA MET A 184 12.68 8.81 15.12
C MET A 184 12.00 9.61 16.24
N ILE A 185 10.67 9.59 16.31
CA ILE A 185 9.92 10.23 17.41
C ILE A 185 10.30 9.58 18.76
N LEU A 186 10.32 8.24 18.83
CA LEU A 186 10.73 7.52 20.04
C LEU A 186 12.17 7.83 20.43
N LEU A 187 13.09 7.91 19.47
CA LEU A 187 14.48 8.29 19.69
C LEU A 187 14.60 9.71 20.24
N ILE A 188 13.87 10.67 19.68
CA ILE A 188 13.85 12.07 20.15
C ILE A 188 13.31 12.14 21.59
N LEU A 189 12.23 11.42 21.90
CA LEU A 189 11.67 11.35 23.25
C LEU A 189 12.66 10.72 24.23
N ALA A 190 13.32 9.62 23.85
CA ALA A 190 14.32 8.94 24.67
C ALA A 190 15.54 9.85 24.96
N LEU A 191 16.07 10.53 23.93
CA LEU A 191 17.16 11.49 24.09
C LEU A 191 16.74 12.66 24.99
N SER A 192 15.53 13.19 24.79
CA SER A 192 15.01 14.29 25.62
C SER A 192 14.89 13.89 27.09
N ALA A 193 14.37 12.70 27.38
CA ALA A 193 14.31 12.16 28.73
C ALA A 193 15.71 11.94 29.33
N LEU A 194 16.66 11.45 28.54
CA LEU A 194 18.05 11.26 28.96
C LEU A 194 18.71 12.60 29.31
N PHE A 195 18.60 13.61 28.44
CA PHE A 195 19.13 14.95 28.70
C PHE A 195 18.46 15.61 29.90
N TYR A 196 17.14 15.48 30.05
CA TYR A 196 16.42 15.98 31.20
C TYR A 196 16.90 15.33 32.50
N SER A 197 17.04 13.99 32.51
CA SER A 197 17.52 13.26 33.69
C SER A 197 18.96 13.63 34.05
N ARG A 198 19.84 13.77 33.05
CA ARG A 198 21.24 14.18 33.23
C ARG A 198 21.33 15.61 33.74
N ASN A 199 20.60 16.54 33.15
CA ASN A 199 20.60 17.95 33.55
C ASN A 199 20.04 18.13 34.96
N ARG A 200 18.97 17.39 35.32
CA ARG A 200 18.42 17.37 36.68
C ARG A 200 19.43 16.88 37.72
N ARG A 201 20.27 15.89 37.38
CA ARG A 201 21.36 15.43 38.26
C ARG A 201 22.43 16.51 38.45
N VAL A 202 22.80 17.23 37.38
CA VAL A 202 23.77 18.34 37.44
C VAL A 202 23.23 19.49 38.30
N GLN A 203 21.98 19.90 38.10
CA GLN A 203 21.34 20.98 38.87
C GLN A 203 21.19 20.65 40.36
N LYS A 204 20.97 19.37 40.72
CA LYS A 204 20.92 18.92 42.12
C LYS A 204 22.29 18.70 42.76
N SER A 205 23.38 18.76 41.99
CA SER A 205 24.71 18.65 42.59
C SER A 205 25.01 19.90 43.42
N ARG A 206 25.67 19.73 44.58
CA ARG A 206 26.08 20.84 45.47
C ARG A 206 26.97 21.89 44.77
N ASN A 207 27.52 21.56 43.59
CA ASN A 207 28.28 22.46 42.76
C ASN A 207 27.88 22.29 41.27
N PRO A 208 26.78 22.92 40.82
CA PRO A 208 26.23 22.71 39.47
C PRO A 208 27.14 23.18 38.33
N LEU A 209 28.28 23.80 38.65
CA LEU A 209 29.31 24.26 37.71
C LEU A 209 30.53 23.34 37.63
N GLY A 210 30.49 22.14 38.22
CA GLY A 210 31.59 21.19 38.20
C GLY A 210 32.58 21.38 39.35
N ARG A 211 33.35 20.32 39.62
CA ARG A 211 34.18 20.15 40.84
C ARG A 211 35.36 21.13 40.92
N ASP A 212 35.65 21.85 39.84
CA ASP A 212 36.80 22.74 39.68
C ASP A 212 36.41 24.20 39.48
N SER A 213 35.36 24.68 40.18
CA SER A 213 35.08 26.11 40.32
C SER A 213 36.13 26.81 41.22
N GLY A 214 37.41 26.46 41.09
CA GLY A 214 38.52 27.23 41.63
C GLY A 214 38.61 28.62 40.99
N SER A 215 37.93 28.82 39.86
CA SER A 215 37.90 30.08 39.11
C SER A 215 36.72 31.01 39.45
N LEU A 216 35.95 30.75 40.52
CA LEU A 216 34.82 31.62 40.89
C LEU A 216 34.84 32.00 42.38
N TRP A 217 34.56 33.27 42.68
CA TRP A 217 34.30 33.76 44.04
C TRP A 217 32.90 34.37 44.12
N ARG A 218 32.23 34.28 45.28
CA ARG A 218 30.92 34.90 45.50
C ARG A 218 31.08 36.23 46.23
N CYS A 219 30.41 37.26 45.75
CA CYS A 219 30.42 38.57 46.40
C CYS A 219 29.69 38.51 47.75
N SER A 220 30.33 39.00 48.82
CA SER A 220 29.76 39.05 50.17
C SER A 220 28.56 39.99 50.30
N LEU A 221 28.50 41.07 49.49
CA LEU A 221 27.41 42.04 49.54
C LEU A 221 26.17 41.61 48.74
N CYS A 222 26.33 41.04 47.54
CA CYS A 222 25.19 40.73 46.65
C CYS A 222 25.03 39.26 46.27
N GLY A 223 25.91 38.36 46.73
CA GLY A 223 25.83 36.92 46.49
C GLY A 223 26.14 36.45 45.06
N ARG A 224 26.42 37.37 44.11
CA ARG A 224 26.73 37.04 42.71
C ARG A 224 28.08 36.31 42.61
N ALA A 225 28.13 35.26 41.80
CA ALA A 225 29.39 34.59 41.42
C ALA A 225 30.15 35.44 40.38
N ASN A 226 31.43 35.66 40.61
CA ASN A 226 32.35 36.39 39.73
C ASN A 226 33.54 35.49 39.36
N HIS A 227 34.15 35.74 38.20
CA HIS A 227 35.40 35.10 37.80
C HIS A 227 36.53 35.43 38.79
N ILE A 228 37.46 34.51 39.02
CA ILE A 228 38.58 34.67 39.95
C ILE A 228 39.49 35.84 39.55
N ASP A 229 39.57 36.12 38.25
CA ASP A 229 40.36 37.24 37.71
C ASP A 229 39.68 38.61 37.91
N ASN A 230 38.40 38.65 38.29
CA ASN A 230 37.73 39.91 38.59
C ASN A 230 38.11 40.39 39.98
N GLU A 231 38.84 41.51 40.05
CA GLU A 231 39.20 42.17 41.32
C GLU A 231 37.99 42.78 42.04
N ALA A 232 36.89 43.02 41.33
CA ALA A 232 35.66 43.59 41.87
C ALA A 232 34.41 42.86 41.36
N CYS A 233 33.32 42.92 42.12
CA CYS A 233 32.07 42.32 41.70
C CYS A 233 31.49 43.04 40.48
N SER A 234 31.24 42.28 39.41
CA SER A 234 30.59 42.75 38.17
C SER A 234 29.18 43.32 38.34
N ARG A 235 28.55 43.17 39.52
CA ARG A 235 27.22 43.74 39.81
C ARG A 235 27.28 44.99 40.67
N CYS A 236 28.01 44.95 41.78
CA CYS A 236 27.98 46.00 42.80
C CYS A 236 29.31 46.72 42.99
N GLY A 237 30.35 46.38 42.21
CA GLY A 237 31.67 47.02 42.27
C GLY A 237 32.48 46.71 43.53
N THR A 238 31.95 45.93 44.47
CA THR A 238 32.66 45.57 45.71
C THR A 238 33.95 44.82 45.38
N VAL A 239 35.08 45.37 45.84
CA VAL A 239 36.41 44.78 45.69
C VAL A 239 36.46 43.43 46.41
N ARG A 240 37.14 42.47 45.80
CA ARG A 240 37.38 41.13 46.34
C ARG A 240 38.26 41.26 47.58
N VAL A 241 37.68 41.02 48.76
CA VAL A 241 38.44 41.02 50.01
C VAL A 241 39.33 39.76 50.04
N ALA A 242 40.63 39.94 50.24
CA ALA A 242 41.64 38.87 50.16
C ALA A 242 41.43 37.71 51.16
N ALA A 243 40.53 37.87 52.15
CA ALA A 243 40.35 36.93 53.26
C ALA A 243 39.41 35.73 52.97
N ASP A 244 38.65 35.72 51.87
CA ASP A 244 37.68 34.65 51.57
C ASP A 244 38.21 33.58 50.61
N ILE A 245 39.53 33.35 50.58
CA ILE A 245 40.04 32.04 50.12
C ILE A 245 39.65 31.05 51.20
N ILE A 246 38.47 30.46 51.08
CA ILE A 246 38.07 29.27 51.84
C ILE A 246 39.06 28.16 51.43
N ARG A 247 40.24 28.14 52.06
CA ARG A 247 41.15 27.01 52.04
C ARG A 247 40.38 25.88 52.70
N LYS A 248 39.94 24.91 51.90
CA LYS A 248 39.39 23.65 52.42
C LYS A 248 40.44 23.00 53.31
N SER A 249 40.10 22.77 54.58
CA SER A 249 40.52 21.56 55.30
C SER A 249 39.93 20.34 54.63
#